data_AF-A0AAE0T0P4-F1
#
_entry.id   AF-A0AAE0T0P4-F1
#
_cell.length_a   1.000
_cell.length_b   1.000
_cell.length_c   1.000
_cell.angle_alpha   90.00
_cell.angle_beta   90.00
_cell.angle_gamma   90.00
#
_symmetry.space_group_name_H-M   'P 1'
#
loop_
_entity.id
_entity.type
_entity.pdbx_description
1 polymer ?
#
loop_
_entity_poly.entity_id
_entity_poly.type
_entity_poly.pdbx_seq_one_letter_code
_entity_poly.pdbx_strand_id
1 'polypeptide(L)'
;MKFRDGQIIGFPIDDFDHCTKKKYIDELYNAVEKFVEHADAKKAAKECIKSPEFIQVTSLTGLKLFVMEVDIEPSISFCKFVPFYLNIMKLHQDTGRKLKRKSQPPCLFVRDGSSTLQVNEADEKYELESLQKYDQQREFEESCSIPYSFVPEKKAEKLYRKICMGQQALDKSLWPILVLTKPDDMKVKSQTWLDNFKFIRLGNWVCVFDFDDCSYESGIFGRIFPKAKATVTNEEKFKFVENVIQLRDELESPEKVVWIFSNGRKELGKLHKGRKEWNDDYSSGLKGAVQFFHQRCVIPEKRAIVILLLLSNDFAGVVETLYELVSHFSWKQIVIIADERDTFKAFSHIIESERSYYQKELANCSIVGLSWEEVCSVFAEAMGIEDDCDCKIPSTSGAVMTVNPRFLEQLKDIKILSATTCENRKFKKDEKMSFSYEIEKKF
;
A
#
# COMPACT_ATOMS: atom_id res chain seq x y z
N MET A 1 17.27 -36.99 -22.19
CA MET A 1 17.22 -36.05 -21.06
C MET A 1 15.96 -36.31 -20.27
N LYS A 2 16.02 -36.44 -18.93
CA LYS A 2 14.82 -36.45 -18.08
C LYS A 2 14.53 -35.01 -17.69
N PHE A 3 13.42 -34.46 -18.18
CA PHE A 3 12.97 -33.13 -17.79
C PHE A 3 12.23 -33.19 -16.46
N ARG A 4 12.42 -32.18 -15.61
CA ARG A 4 11.64 -32.04 -14.37
C ARG A 4 10.40 -31.22 -14.64
N ASP A 5 9.35 -31.46 -13.86
CA ASP A 5 8.15 -30.63 -13.91
C ASP A 5 8.50 -29.17 -13.57
N GLY A 6 7.94 -28.22 -14.33
CA GLY A 6 8.27 -26.79 -14.22
C GLY A 6 9.60 -26.35 -14.87
N GLN A 7 10.36 -27.24 -15.51
CA GLN A 7 11.60 -26.85 -16.19
C GLN A 7 11.33 -26.18 -17.55
N ILE A 8 11.75 -24.92 -17.70
CA ILE A 8 11.67 -24.17 -18.97
C ILE A 8 12.87 -24.54 -19.83
N ILE A 9 12.64 -25.24 -20.94
CA ILE A 9 13.70 -25.82 -21.79
C ILE A 9 13.90 -25.02 -23.08
N GLY A 10 12.89 -24.26 -23.52
CA GLY A 10 12.88 -23.53 -24.79
C GLY A 10 12.87 -24.45 -26.02
N PHE A 11 12.68 -23.86 -27.21
CA PHE A 11 12.74 -24.55 -28.49
C PHE A 11 13.77 -23.88 -29.43
N PRO A 12 14.43 -24.64 -30.32
CA PRO A 12 15.38 -24.07 -31.26
C PRO A 12 14.64 -23.24 -32.31
N ILE A 13 15.24 -22.10 -32.66
CA ILE A 13 14.85 -21.29 -33.83
C ILE A 13 16.12 -21.17 -34.68
N ASP A 14 16.11 -21.81 -35.85
CA ASP A 14 17.30 -21.98 -36.70
C ASP A 14 17.86 -20.63 -37.19
N ASP A 15 16.97 -19.73 -37.63
CA ASP A 15 17.28 -18.34 -38.00
C ASP A 15 16.37 -17.38 -37.23
N PHE A 16 16.92 -16.67 -36.25
CA PHE A 16 16.17 -15.69 -35.45
C PHE A 16 16.02 -14.36 -36.19
N ASP A 17 15.35 -14.41 -37.34
CA ASP A 17 14.99 -13.24 -38.14
C ASP A 17 13.51 -12.87 -37.95
N HIS A 18 13.11 -11.75 -38.54
CA HIS A 18 11.72 -11.28 -38.46
C HIS A 18 10.74 -12.27 -39.12
N CYS A 19 11.14 -12.93 -40.21
CA CYS A 19 10.28 -13.84 -40.96
C CYS A 19 9.91 -15.10 -40.16
N THR A 20 10.87 -15.64 -39.42
CA THR A 20 10.69 -16.87 -38.64
C THR A 20 9.83 -16.62 -37.39
N LYS A 21 10.00 -15.48 -36.70
CA LYS A 21 9.10 -15.06 -35.61
C LYS A 21 7.66 -14.94 -36.08
N LYS A 22 7.45 -14.32 -37.24
CA LYS A 22 6.13 -14.11 -37.83
C LYS A 22 5.39 -15.43 -38.04
N LYS A 23 6.08 -16.49 -38.46
CA LYS A 23 5.48 -17.81 -38.65
C LYS A 23 4.83 -18.35 -37.36
N TYR A 24 5.51 -18.26 -36.22
CA TYR A 24 4.96 -18.71 -34.93
C TYR A 24 3.78 -17.86 -34.46
N ILE A 25 3.86 -16.54 -34.69
CA ILE A 25 2.77 -15.60 -34.38
C ILE A 25 1.55 -15.91 -35.28
N ASP A 26 1.76 -16.14 -36.57
CA ASP A 26 0.71 -16.52 -37.51
C ASP A 26 0.08 -17.87 -37.13
N GLU A 27 0.88 -18.85 -36.69
CA GLU A 27 0.39 -20.14 -36.18
C GLU A 27 -0.47 -19.97 -34.92
N LEU A 28 -0.10 -19.09 -33.98
CA LEU A 28 -0.91 -18.75 -32.82
C LEU A 28 -2.27 -18.16 -33.22
N TYR A 29 -2.28 -17.17 -34.12
CA TYR A 29 -3.54 -16.57 -34.58
C TYR A 29 -4.40 -17.52 -35.42
N ASN A 30 -3.77 -18.42 -36.19
CA ASN A 30 -4.46 -19.49 -36.89
C ASN A 30 -5.08 -20.50 -35.93
N ALA A 31 -4.41 -20.80 -34.81
CA ALA A 31 -4.97 -21.65 -33.76
C ALA A 31 -6.23 -21.02 -33.14
N VAL A 32 -6.19 -19.71 -32.84
CA VAL A 32 -7.38 -18.96 -32.38
C VAL A 32 -8.52 -19.08 -33.40
N GLU A 33 -8.24 -18.86 -34.68
CA GLU A 33 -9.22 -18.95 -35.76
C GLU A 33 -9.84 -20.35 -35.90
N LYS A 34 -9.05 -21.39 -35.64
CA LYS A 34 -9.46 -22.79 -35.78
C LYS A 34 -10.25 -23.29 -34.58
N PHE A 35 -9.83 -22.94 -33.35
CA PHE A 35 -10.30 -23.57 -32.12
C PHE A 35 -11.33 -22.74 -31.34
N VAL A 36 -11.28 -21.41 -31.42
CA VAL A 36 -12.28 -20.55 -30.79
C VAL A 36 -13.53 -20.54 -31.67
N GLU A 37 -14.67 -20.79 -31.07
CA GLU A 37 -15.97 -20.73 -31.74
C GLU A 37 -16.57 -19.33 -31.62
N HIS A 38 -17.46 -18.98 -32.55
CA HIS A 38 -18.07 -17.66 -32.71
C HIS A 38 -17.12 -16.53 -33.14
N ALA A 39 -17.62 -15.63 -34.00
CA ALA A 39 -16.79 -14.62 -34.67
C ALA A 39 -16.38 -13.46 -33.74
N ASP A 40 -17.25 -13.11 -32.80
CA ASP A 40 -17.03 -12.14 -31.74
C ASP A 40 -15.95 -12.61 -30.75
N ALA A 41 -16.01 -13.87 -30.28
CA ALA A 41 -14.99 -14.44 -29.41
C ALA A 41 -13.63 -14.57 -30.11
N LYS A 42 -13.60 -14.95 -31.40
CA LYS A 42 -12.37 -14.94 -32.20
C LYS A 42 -11.76 -13.54 -32.29
N LYS A 43 -12.58 -12.53 -32.58
CA LYS A 43 -12.13 -11.14 -32.65
C LYS A 43 -11.59 -10.69 -31.29
N ALA A 44 -12.36 -10.90 -30.23
CA ALA A 44 -11.98 -10.55 -28.86
C ALA A 44 -10.65 -11.21 -28.45
N ALA A 45 -10.48 -12.51 -28.71
CA ALA A 45 -9.24 -13.22 -28.42
C ALA A 45 -8.04 -12.60 -29.16
N LYS A 46 -8.18 -12.28 -30.45
CA LYS A 46 -7.08 -11.70 -31.23
C LYS A 46 -6.67 -10.31 -30.74
N GLU A 47 -7.64 -9.49 -30.34
CA GLU A 47 -7.38 -8.13 -29.80
C GLU A 47 -6.78 -8.18 -28.38
N CYS A 48 -7.11 -9.21 -27.60
CA CYS A 48 -6.62 -9.34 -26.22
C CYS A 48 -5.25 -10.05 -26.12
N ILE A 49 -4.82 -10.77 -27.17
CA ILE A 49 -3.50 -11.39 -27.22
C ILE A 49 -2.48 -10.31 -27.61
N LYS A 50 -1.56 -9.99 -26.71
CA LYS A 50 -0.43 -9.11 -27.03
C LYS A 50 0.54 -9.79 -27.99
N SER A 51 1.34 -8.96 -28.66
CA SER A 51 2.40 -9.46 -29.54
C SER A 51 3.34 -10.39 -28.77
N PRO A 52 3.50 -11.66 -29.19
CA PRO A 52 4.35 -12.61 -28.47
C PRO A 52 5.81 -12.17 -28.40
N GLU A 53 6.44 -12.38 -27.24
CA GLU A 53 7.85 -12.11 -27.02
C GLU A 53 8.68 -13.39 -27.08
N PHE A 54 9.86 -13.32 -27.69
CA PHE A 54 10.75 -14.48 -27.82
C PHE A 54 11.99 -14.26 -26.95
N ILE A 55 12.01 -14.93 -25.80
CA ILE A 55 13.06 -14.78 -24.79
C ILE A 55 14.08 -15.90 -24.98
N GLN A 56 15.34 -15.52 -25.21
CA GLN A 56 16.43 -16.49 -25.32
C GLN A 56 16.73 -17.10 -23.95
N VAL A 57 16.81 -18.43 -23.88
CA VAL A 57 17.17 -19.15 -22.65
C VAL A 57 18.62 -19.66 -22.71
N THR A 58 19.27 -19.66 -21.55
CA THR A 58 20.66 -20.15 -21.41
C THR A 58 20.69 -21.67 -21.55
N SER A 59 21.21 -22.17 -22.66
CA SER A 59 21.43 -23.60 -22.86
C SER A 59 22.84 -24.02 -22.48
N LEU A 60 22.97 -25.10 -21.71
CA LEU A 60 24.24 -25.79 -21.45
C LEU A 60 24.84 -26.44 -22.71
N THR A 61 24.05 -26.60 -23.77
CA THR A 61 24.47 -27.26 -25.03
C THR A 61 24.99 -26.29 -26.09
N GLY A 62 25.04 -24.98 -25.81
CA GLY A 62 25.44 -23.96 -26.78
C GLY A 62 24.42 -23.65 -27.88
N LEU A 63 23.28 -24.36 -27.91
CA LEU A 63 22.17 -24.08 -28.81
C LEU A 63 21.42 -22.80 -28.41
N LYS A 64 21.04 -21.98 -29.39
CA LYS A 64 20.12 -20.84 -29.18
C LYS A 64 18.69 -21.37 -29.04
N LEU A 65 18.21 -21.44 -27.81
CA LEU A 65 16.85 -21.85 -27.49
C LEU A 65 16.04 -20.62 -27.07
N PHE A 66 14.76 -20.60 -27.44
CA PHE A 66 13.84 -19.51 -27.13
C PHE A 66 12.59 -20.02 -26.43
N VAL A 67 11.99 -19.15 -25.63
CA VAL A 67 10.64 -19.31 -25.08
C VAL A 67 9.77 -18.24 -25.72
N MET A 68 8.58 -18.64 -26.19
CA MET A 68 7.57 -17.71 -26.66
C MET A 68 6.65 -17.39 -25.48
N GLU A 69 6.77 -16.18 -24.95
CA GLU A 69 5.87 -15.63 -23.96
C GLU A 69 4.68 -14.96 -24.65
N VAL A 70 3.47 -15.27 -24.19
CA VAL A 70 2.23 -14.74 -24.77
C VAL A 70 1.40 -14.19 -23.62
N ASP A 71 1.30 -12.87 -23.58
CA ASP A 71 0.43 -12.16 -22.66
C ASP A 71 -0.99 -12.02 -23.23
N ILE A 72 -1.98 -12.22 -22.36
CA ILE A 72 -3.39 -12.03 -22.68
C ILE A 72 -3.94 -10.98 -21.72
N GLU A 73 -4.39 -9.85 -22.25
CA GLU A 73 -4.99 -8.75 -21.51
C GLU A 73 -6.44 -8.57 -21.96
N PRO A 74 -7.42 -9.18 -21.26
CA PRO A 74 -8.83 -9.01 -21.60
C PRO A 74 -9.24 -7.55 -21.37
N SER A 75 -9.74 -6.88 -22.41
CA SER A 75 -10.38 -5.57 -22.28
C SER A 75 -11.89 -5.63 -22.43
N ILE A 76 -12.62 -4.84 -21.65
CA ILE A 76 -14.07 -4.67 -21.71
C ILE A 76 -14.51 -4.19 -23.09
N SER A 77 -13.67 -3.41 -23.78
CA SER A 77 -13.96 -2.94 -25.14
C SER A 77 -14.12 -4.07 -26.15
N PHE A 78 -13.52 -5.24 -25.88
CA PHE A 78 -13.53 -6.39 -26.77
C PHE A 78 -14.29 -7.59 -26.20
N CYS A 79 -14.28 -7.78 -24.87
CA CYS A 79 -14.77 -8.99 -24.20
C CYS A 79 -16.15 -8.85 -23.56
N LYS A 80 -16.80 -7.67 -23.63
CA LYS A 80 -18.08 -7.44 -22.97
C LYS A 80 -19.17 -8.39 -23.47
N PHE A 81 -19.73 -9.17 -22.56
CA PHE A 81 -20.70 -10.24 -22.79
C PHE A 81 -20.25 -11.32 -23.79
N VAL A 82 -18.94 -11.52 -23.95
CA VAL A 82 -18.39 -12.50 -24.89
C VAL A 82 -17.96 -13.78 -24.15
N PRO A 83 -18.70 -14.90 -24.30
CA PRO A 83 -18.27 -16.21 -23.83
C PRO A 83 -17.26 -16.87 -24.79
N PHE A 84 -16.29 -17.59 -24.25
CA PHE A 84 -15.26 -18.27 -25.04
C PHE A 84 -15.51 -19.78 -25.10
N TYR A 85 -16.15 -20.22 -26.19
CA TYR A 85 -16.33 -21.64 -26.50
C TYR A 85 -15.14 -22.16 -27.30
N LEU A 86 -14.57 -23.30 -26.88
CA LEU A 86 -13.46 -23.96 -27.57
C LEU A 86 -13.89 -25.30 -28.13
N ASN A 87 -13.38 -25.62 -29.33
CA ASN A 87 -13.55 -26.91 -29.98
C ASN A 87 -12.28 -27.75 -29.89
N ILE A 88 -12.12 -28.45 -28.76
CA ILE A 88 -10.92 -29.23 -28.44
C ILE A 88 -10.78 -30.47 -29.34
N MET A 89 -11.86 -30.96 -29.97
CA MET A 89 -11.78 -32.10 -30.89
C MET A 89 -10.96 -31.77 -32.14
N LYS A 90 -11.03 -30.52 -32.64
CA LYS A 90 -10.13 -30.05 -33.73
C LYS A 90 -8.65 -30.10 -33.29
N LEU A 91 -8.36 -29.94 -31.99
CA LEU A 91 -7.02 -29.92 -31.43
C LEU A 91 -6.40 -31.33 -31.41
N HIS A 92 -7.21 -32.34 -31.09
CA HIS A 92 -6.76 -33.73 -31.08
C HIS A 92 -6.57 -34.35 -32.48
N GLN A 93 -7.33 -33.91 -33.48
CA GLN A 93 -7.17 -34.38 -34.87
C GLN A 93 -5.78 -34.03 -35.45
N ASP A 94 -5.24 -32.84 -35.14
CA ASP A 94 -3.90 -32.42 -35.58
C ASP A 94 -2.77 -33.17 -34.87
N THR A 95 -2.98 -33.61 -33.61
CA THR A 95 -1.97 -34.37 -32.83
C THR A 95 -1.85 -35.85 -33.24
N GLY A 96 -2.56 -36.29 -34.29
CA GLY A 96 -2.52 -37.67 -34.80
C GLY A 96 -3.23 -38.70 -33.92
N ARG A 97 -3.81 -38.30 -32.78
CA ARG A 97 -4.59 -39.18 -31.90
C ARG A 97 -6.01 -39.30 -32.44
N LYS A 98 -6.32 -40.37 -33.17
CA LYS A 98 -7.68 -40.73 -33.59
C LYS A 98 -8.58 -40.95 -32.37
N LEU A 99 -9.37 -39.94 -31.97
CA LEU A 99 -10.44 -40.15 -30.99
C LEU A 99 -11.66 -40.83 -31.64
N LYS A 100 -12.07 -41.97 -31.06
CA LYS A 100 -13.29 -42.73 -31.42
C LYS A 100 -14.60 -42.11 -30.89
N ARG A 101 -14.66 -40.80 -30.62
CA ARG A 101 -15.84 -40.16 -30.02
C ARG A 101 -16.64 -39.38 -31.07
N LYS A 102 -17.95 -39.63 -31.11
CA LYS A 102 -18.95 -38.85 -31.85
C LYS A 102 -18.78 -37.36 -31.50
N SER A 103 -19.01 -36.48 -32.48
CA SER A 103 -18.88 -35.02 -32.38
C SER A 103 -19.37 -34.48 -31.03
N GLN A 104 -18.44 -34.12 -30.14
CA GLN A 104 -18.80 -33.33 -28.96
C GLN A 104 -19.00 -31.87 -29.40
N PRO A 105 -20.03 -31.19 -28.90
CA PRO A 105 -20.23 -29.77 -29.16
C PRO A 105 -19.06 -28.95 -28.55
N PRO A 106 -18.84 -27.72 -29.03
CA PRO A 106 -17.95 -26.78 -28.37
C PRO A 106 -18.27 -26.65 -26.88
N CYS A 107 -17.25 -26.47 -26.04
CA CYS A 107 -17.44 -26.34 -24.61
C CYS A 107 -16.99 -24.95 -24.14
N LEU A 108 -17.69 -24.40 -23.16
CA LEU A 108 -17.32 -23.15 -22.50
C LEU A 108 -16.15 -23.39 -21.54
N PHE A 109 -15.21 -22.45 -21.51
CA PHE A 109 -14.07 -22.46 -20.61
C PHE A 109 -14.03 -21.20 -19.75
N VAL A 110 -13.69 -21.39 -18.47
CA VAL A 110 -13.47 -20.32 -17.51
C VAL A 110 -12.09 -20.46 -16.87
N ARG A 111 -11.54 -19.35 -16.40
CA ARG A 111 -10.26 -19.33 -15.69
C ARG A 111 -10.53 -19.18 -14.20
N ASP A 112 -10.03 -20.11 -13.40
CA ASP A 112 -10.11 -20.10 -11.95
C ASP A 112 -8.68 -20.09 -11.38
N GLY A 113 -8.24 -18.90 -10.96
CA GLY A 113 -6.86 -18.64 -10.56
C GLY A 113 -5.85 -18.97 -11.67
N SER A 114 -4.96 -19.93 -11.41
CA SER A 114 -3.97 -20.42 -12.38
C SER A 114 -4.48 -21.55 -13.28
N SER A 115 -5.70 -22.03 -13.06
CA SER A 115 -6.27 -23.19 -13.74
C SER A 115 -7.32 -22.76 -14.78
N THR A 116 -7.50 -23.58 -15.81
CA THR A 116 -8.58 -23.43 -16.79
C THR A 116 -9.54 -24.59 -16.64
N LEU A 117 -10.81 -24.29 -16.37
CA LEU A 117 -11.86 -25.27 -16.12
C LEU A 117 -12.82 -25.31 -17.32
N GLN A 118 -13.18 -26.53 -17.73
CA GLN A 118 -14.28 -26.75 -18.65
C GLN A 118 -15.60 -26.65 -17.88
N VAL A 119 -16.52 -25.83 -18.37
CA VAL A 119 -17.86 -25.70 -17.78
C VAL A 119 -18.73 -26.85 -18.28
N ASN A 120 -19.48 -27.48 -17.36
CA ASN A 120 -20.45 -28.51 -17.70
C ASN A 120 -21.77 -27.89 -18.17
N GLU A 121 -22.55 -28.61 -18.97
CA GLU A 121 -23.84 -28.11 -19.51
C GLU A 121 -24.82 -27.62 -18.43
N ALA A 122 -24.79 -28.22 -17.24
CA ALA A 122 -25.66 -27.83 -16.12
C ALA A 122 -25.31 -26.45 -15.53
N ASP A 123 -24.04 -26.06 -15.61
CA ASP A 123 -23.50 -24.85 -14.98
C ASP A 123 -23.33 -23.70 -15.99
N GLU A 124 -23.44 -24.00 -17.28
CA GLU A 124 -23.26 -23.04 -18.37
C GLU A 124 -24.18 -21.82 -18.24
N LYS A 125 -25.45 -22.04 -17.88
CA LYS A 125 -26.41 -20.96 -17.65
C LYS A 125 -25.95 -20.01 -16.55
N TYR A 126 -25.42 -20.55 -15.45
CA TYR A 126 -24.93 -19.76 -14.32
C TYR A 126 -23.69 -18.95 -14.69
N GLU A 127 -22.78 -19.53 -15.47
CA GLU A 127 -21.59 -18.82 -15.95
C GLU A 127 -21.94 -17.69 -16.92
N LEU A 128 -22.91 -17.93 -17.82
CA LEU A 128 -23.41 -16.90 -18.74
C LEU A 128 -24.09 -15.75 -17.98
N GLU A 129 -24.87 -16.04 -16.94
CA GLU A 129 -25.45 -15.00 -16.06
C GLU A 129 -24.37 -14.23 -15.28
N SER A 130 -23.25 -14.89 -14.96
CA SER A 130 -22.10 -14.30 -14.25
C SER A 130 -21.22 -13.41 -15.15
N LEU A 131 -21.36 -13.46 -16.48
CA LEU A 131 -20.61 -12.59 -17.41
C LEU A 131 -20.74 -11.11 -17.08
N GLN A 132 -21.92 -10.66 -16.66
CA GLN A 132 -22.13 -9.25 -16.30
C GLN A 132 -21.25 -8.83 -15.13
N LYS A 133 -21.04 -9.73 -14.16
CA LYS A 133 -20.18 -9.47 -13.00
C LYS A 133 -18.70 -9.45 -13.41
N TYR A 134 -18.27 -10.37 -14.27
CA TYR A 134 -16.89 -10.36 -14.82
C TYR A 134 -16.63 -9.09 -15.64
N ASP A 135 -17.61 -8.63 -16.39
CA ASP A 135 -17.54 -7.38 -17.15
C ASP A 135 -17.45 -6.15 -16.25
N GLN A 136 -18.27 -6.06 -15.20
CA GLN A 136 -18.19 -4.97 -14.22
C GLN A 136 -16.83 -4.95 -13.50
N GLN A 137 -16.30 -6.13 -13.17
CA GLN A 137 -14.97 -6.23 -12.57
C GLN A 137 -13.88 -5.74 -13.53
N ARG A 138 -13.90 -6.18 -14.80
CA ARG A 138 -12.95 -5.70 -15.83
C ARG A 138 -13.10 -4.21 -16.09
N GLU A 139 -14.31 -3.71 -16.20
CA GLU A 139 -14.59 -2.28 -16.38
C GLU A 139 -14.08 -1.46 -15.17
N PHE A 140 -14.17 -2.01 -13.96
CA PHE A 140 -13.57 -1.41 -12.77
C PHE A 140 -12.02 -1.42 -12.82
N GLU A 141 -11.41 -2.56 -13.17
CA GLU A 141 -9.95 -2.71 -13.31
C GLU A 141 -9.39 -1.78 -14.40
N GLU A 142 -10.07 -1.68 -15.54
CA GLU A 142 -9.72 -0.79 -16.66
C GLU A 142 -10.02 0.68 -16.37
N SER A 143 -11.13 1.02 -15.69
CA SER A 143 -11.43 2.41 -15.33
C SER A 143 -10.56 2.94 -14.19
N CYS A 144 -10.01 2.05 -13.37
CA CYS A 144 -8.91 2.38 -12.46
C CYS A 144 -7.57 2.53 -13.20
N SER A 145 -7.49 2.02 -14.44
CA SER A 145 -6.33 2.11 -15.34
C SER A 145 -6.52 3.23 -16.37
N ILE A 146 -6.59 4.48 -15.92
CA ILE A 146 -6.63 5.67 -16.80
C ILE A 146 -5.34 5.71 -17.63
N PRO A 147 -5.37 6.01 -18.95
CA PRO A 147 -4.18 6.15 -19.80
C PRO A 147 -3.46 7.46 -19.47
N TYR A 148 -2.80 7.50 -18.32
CA TYR A 148 -1.62 8.31 -18.13
C TYR A 148 -0.45 7.49 -18.62
N SER A 149 0.44 8.09 -19.42
CA SER A 149 1.73 7.53 -19.81
C SER A 149 2.35 6.73 -18.66
N PHE A 150 2.23 5.40 -18.71
CA PHE A 150 2.49 4.55 -17.55
C PHE A 150 3.96 4.17 -17.58
N VAL A 151 4.77 4.93 -16.85
CA VAL A 151 5.81 4.29 -16.06
C VAL A 151 5.06 3.63 -14.90
N PRO A 152 5.17 2.31 -14.66
CA PRO A 152 4.56 1.68 -13.51
C PRO A 152 4.99 2.41 -12.26
N GLU A 153 4.05 3.12 -11.64
CA GLU A 153 4.35 3.88 -10.44
C GLU A 153 4.78 2.89 -9.36
N LYS A 154 6.05 3.00 -8.93
CA LYS A 154 6.56 2.14 -7.88
C LYS A 154 5.77 2.40 -6.62
N LYS A 155 5.41 1.37 -5.85
CA LYS A 155 4.62 1.52 -4.61
C LYS A 155 5.21 2.55 -3.64
N ALA A 156 6.54 2.64 -3.59
CA ALA A 156 7.28 3.64 -2.83
C ALA A 156 6.99 5.08 -3.31
N GLU A 157 6.96 5.31 -4.63
CA GLU A 157 6.58 6.59 -5.24
C GLU A 157 5.12 6.93 -4.95
N LYS A 158 4.22 5.94 -5.04
CA LYS A 158 2.80 6.10 -4.66
C LYS A 158 2.68 6.53 -3.20
N LEU A 159 3.43 5.89 -2.30
CA LEU A 159 3.46 6.25 -0.88
C LEU A 159 4.00 7.66 -0.67
N TYR A 160 5.15 7.99 -1.28
CA TYR A 160 5.78 9.31 -1.19
C TYR A 160 4.80 10.41 -1.61
N ARG A 161 4.18 10.25 -2.78
CA ARG A 161 3.21 11.21 -3.31
C ARG A 161 1.98 11.34 -2.42
N LYS A 162 1.51 10.23 -1.82
CA LYS A 162 0.37 10.25 -0.89
C LYS A 162 0.70 11.01 0.39
N ILE A 163 1.86 10.75 0.99
CA ILE A 163 2.35 11.46 2.18
C ILE A 163 2.52 12.96 1.89
N CYS A 164 3.01 13.30 0.69
CA CYS A 164 3.19 14.70 0.27
C CYS A 164 1.91 15.34 -0.30
N MET A 165 0.75 14.68 -0.24
CA MET A 165 -0.52 15.14 -0.84
C MET A 165 -0.41 15.58 -2.31
N GLY A 166 0.42 14.89 -3.11
CA GLY A 166 0.67 15.18 -4.51
C GLY A 166 1.75 16.24 -4.77
N GLN A 167 2.33 16.84 -3.73
CA GLN A 167 3.43 17.79 -3.87
C GLN A 167 4.78 17.09 -4.02
N GLN A 168 5.79 17.84 -4.49
CA GLN A 168 7.14 17.34 -4.71
C GLN A 168 7.92 17.06 -3.41
N ALA A 169 7.44 17.56 -2.28
CA ALA A 169 8.02 17.34 -0.95
C ALA A 169 6.93 17.48 0.11
N LEU A 170 7.20 16.97 1.32
CA LEU A 170 6.28 17.10 2.44
C LEU A 170 6.07 18.59 2.77
N ASP A 171 4.84 19.05 2.61
CA ASP A 171 4.45 20.39 3.03
C ASP A 171 4.50 20.46 4.57
N LYS A 172 5.41 21.28 5.10
CA LYS A 172 5.61 21.48 6.55
C LYS A 172 4.37 22.02 7.27
N SER A 173 3.41 22.49 6.51
CA SER A 173 2.13 22.96 7.02
C SER A 173 1.09 21.86 7.21
N LEU A 174 1.39 20.62 6.83
CA LEU A 174 0.50 19.48 7.04
C LEU A 174 0.54 19.03 8.49
N TRP A 175 -0.57 18.45 8.91
CA TRP A 175 -0.86 18.07 10.28
C TRP A 175 -1.09 16.56 10.31
N PRO A 176 -0.01 15.76 10.41
CA PRO A 176 -0.11 14.33 10.29
C PRO A 176 -0.71 13.71 11.55
N ILE A 177 -1.68 12.83 11.34
CA ILE A 177 -2.37 12.00 12.32
C ILE A 177 -1.95 10.56 12.05
N LEU A 178 -1.51 9.84 13.08
CA LEU A 178 -1.14 8.44 12.97
C LEU A 178 -2.20 7.56 13.61
N VAL A 179 -2.52 6.43 12.97
CA VAL A 179 -3.36 5.38 13.53
C VAL A 179 -2.59 4.08 13.48
N LEU A 180 -2.43 3.43 14.63
CA LEU A 180 -1.67 2.19 14.78
C LEU A 180 -2.61 1.08 15.21
N THR A 181 -2.74 0.03 14.41
CA THR A 181 -3.38 -1.20 14.92
C THR A 181 -2.45 -1.90 15.89
N LYS A 182 -3.01 -2.78 16.72
CA LYS A 182 -2.19 -3.61 17.60
C LYS A 182 -1.24 -4.48 16.76
N PRO A 183 0.07 -4.51 17.02
CA PRO A 183 1.01 -5.41 16.34
C PRO A 183 0.91 -6.84 16.90
N ASP A 184 1.33 -7.83 16.11
CA ASP A 184 1.43 -9.21 16.61
C ASP A 184 2.48 -9.32 17.74
N ASP A 185 2.11 -9.92 18.88
CA ASP A 185 2.97 -10.07 20.06
C ASP A 185 4.36 -10.68 19.77
N MET A 186 4.47 -11.50 18.72
CA MET A 186 5.72 -12.13 18.28
C MET A 186 6.63 -11.16 17.51
N LYS A 187 6.07 -10.19 16.77
CA LYS A 187 6.82 -9.23 15.95
C LYS A 187 7.47 -8.14 16.81
N VAL A 188 6.77 -7.66 17.84
CA VAL A 188 7.20 -6.55 18.72
C VAL A 188 8.45 -6.85 19.56
N LYS A 189 8.81 -8.12 19.71
CA LYS A 189 9.97 -8.53 20.52
C LYS A 189 11.31 -8.25 19.84
N SER A 190 11.35 -8.16 18.50
CA SER A 190 12.58 -7.92 17.75
C SER A 190 12.91 -6.42 17.70
N GLN A 191 14.12 -6.04 18.13
CA GLN A 191 14.61 -4.66 17.97
C GLN A 191 14.66 -4.26 16.50
N THR A 192 15.07 -5.19 15.63
CA THR A 192 15.10 -4.99 14.17
C THR A 192 13.71 -4.65 13.60
N TRP A 193 12.64 -5.17 14.18
CA TRP A 193 11.28 -4.81 13.77
C TRP A 193 10.94 -3.37 14.19
N LEU A 194 11.29 -2.97 15.40
CA LEU A 194 11.08 -1.61 15.91
C LEU A 194 11.87 -0.55 15.14
N ASP A 195 13.05 -0.88 14.65
CA ASP A 195 13.89 0.04 13.88
C ASP A 195 13.20 0.49 12.58
N ASN A 196 12.29 -0.34 12.03
CA ASN A 196 11.46 0.01 10.87
C ASN A 196 10.39 1.06 11.19
N PHE A 197 10.20 1.43 12.45
CA PHE A 197 9.21 2.44 12.87
C PHE A 197 9.88 3.71 13.42
N LYS A 198 11.20 3.88 13.24
CA LYS A 198 11.94 5.08 13.69
C LYS A 198 11.37 6.40 13.13
N PHE A 199 10.70 6.36 11.97
CA PHE A 199 10.00 7.52 11.43
C PHE A 199 8.87 8.03 12.34
N ILE A 200 8.27 7.17 13.17
CA ILE A 200 7.26 7.57 14.16
C ILE A 200 7.90 8.50 15.22
N ARG A 201 9.11 8.21 15.68
CA ARG A 201 9.84 9.07 16.64
C ARG A 201 10.18 10.45 16.07
N LEU A 202 10.41 10.52 14.76
CA LEU A 202 10.98 11.69 14.08
C LEU A 202 9.92 12.55 13.39
N GLY A 203 8.75 11.99 13.12
CA GLY A 203 7.63 12.71 12.52
C GLY A 203 7.02 13.75 13.45
N ASN A 204 6.54 14.85 12.86
CA ASN A 204 5.83 15.92 13.56
C ASN A 204 4.34 15.58 13.69
N TRP A 205 4.02 14.47 14.36
CA TRP A 205 2.64 14.01 14.56
C TRP A 205 1.87 14.98 15.45
N VAL A 206 0.61 15.24 15.09
CA VAL A 206 -0.28 16.03 15.94
C VAL A 206 -0.94 15.13 16.97
N CYS A 207 -1.38 13.95 16.53
CA CYS A 207 -1.90 12.93 17.40
C CYS A 207 -1.66 11.52 16.86
N VAL A 208 -1.70 10.57 17.79
CA VAL A 208 -1.58 9.14 17.51
C VAL A 208 -2.75 8.42 18.17
N PHE A 209 -3.51 7.67 17.37
CA PHE A 209 -4.52 6.71 17.83
C PHE A 209 -3.89 5.32 17.90
N ASP A 210 -3.54 4.90 19.11
CA ASP A 210 -2.81 3.66 19.36
C ASP A 210 -3.73 2.58 19.93
N PHE A 211 -3.97 1.51 19.16
CA PHE A 211 -4.86 0.41 19.55
C PHE A 211 -4.13 -0.73 20.30
N ASP A 212 -2.83 -0.61 20.53
CA ASP A 212 -2.07 -1.56 21.33
C ASP A 212 -2.16 -1.20 22.83
N ASP A 213 -2.88 -2.03 23.58
CA ASP A 213 -3.05 -1.90 25.04
C ASP A 213 -1.74 -2.08 25.83
N CYS A 214 -0.73 -2.69 25.21
CA CYS A 214 0.60 -2.89 25.77
C CYS A 214 1.63 -1.86 25.27
N SER A 215 1.22 -0.87 24.47
CA SER A 215 2.14 0.05 23.80
C SER A 215 2.99 0.86 24.78
N TYR A 216 2.45 1.20 25.96
CA TYR A 216 3.15 2.01 26.95
C TYR A 216 4.42 1.35 27.52
N GLU A 217 4.38 0.02 27.69
CA GLU A 217 5.47 -0.75 28.29
C GLU A 217 6.32 -1.45 27.23
N SER A 218 5.68 -2.14 26.28
CA SER A 218 6.37 -3.06 25.38
C SER A 218 6.16 -2.80 23.89
N GLY A 219 5.21 -1.95 23.49
CA GLY A 219 4.98 -1.62 22.09
C GLY A 219 5.71 -0.37 21.60
N ILE A 220 5.18 0.21 20.52
CA ILE A 220 5.83 1.31 19.80
C ILE A 220 6.05 2.53 20.70
N PHE A 221 5.05 2.94 21.49
CA PHE A 221 5.19 4.12 22.34
C PHE A 221 6.32 3.95 23.35
N GLY A 222 6.28 2.88 24.14
CA GLY A 222 7.19 2.64 25.25
C GLY A 222 8.63 2.39 24.82
N ARG A 223 8.83 1.81 23.62
CA ARG A 223 10.15 1.37 23.16
C ARG A 223 10.84 2.35 22.22
N ILE A 224 10.12 3.15 21.43
CA ILE A 224 10.75 4.05 20.45
C ILE A 224 10.31 5.51 20.54
N PHE A 225 9.16 5.83 21.17
CA PHE A 225 8.68 7.20 21.21
C PHE A 225 9.20 7.98 22.44
N PRO A 226 9.78 9.19 22.28
CA PRO A 226 10.29 9.96 23.41
C PRO A 226 9.13 10.47 24.27
N LYS A 227 9.00 9.95 25.49
CA LYS A 227 7.90 10.30 26.41
C LYS A 227 7.77 11.80 26.67
N ALA A 228 8.88 12.54 26.66
CA ALA A 228 8.88 13.99 26.84
C ALA A 228 8.19 14.78 25.70
N LYS A 229 8.04 14.17 24.52
CA LYS A 229 7.39 14.76 23.34
C LYS A 229 5.90 14.42 23.25
N ALA A 230 5.37 13.62 24.17
CA ALA A 230 3.98 13.18 24.13
C ALA A 230 3.20 13.69 25.34
N THR A 231 1.96 14.08 25.09
CA THR A 231 0.92 14.14 26.10
C THR A 231 0.11 12.85 26.00
N VAL A 232 0.31 11.94 26.95
CA VAL A 232 -0.34 10.63 26.98
C VAL A 232 -1.73 10.75 27.58
N THR A 233 -2.75 10.29 26.86
CA THR A 233 -4.14 10.33 27.28
C THR A 233 -4.90 9.09 26.79
N ASN A 234 -6.20 9.06 27.07
CA ASN A 234 -7.14 8.07 26.58
C ASN A 234 -8.37 8.77 25.98
N GLU A 235 -9.32 7.97 25.51
CA GLU A 235 -10.55 8.39 24.87
C GLU A 235 -11.51 9.16 25.78
N GLU A 236 -11.50 8.91 27.09
CA GLU A 236 -12.44 9.52 28.04
C GLU A 236 -12.29 11.05 28.10
N LYS A 237 -11.05 11.54 27.91
CA LYS A 237 -10.73 12.97 27.89
C LYS A 237 -11.52 13.74 26.82
N PHE A 238 -12.08 13.04 25.82
CA PHE A 238 -12.79 13.64 24.69
C PHE A 238 -14.31 13.41 24.68
N LYS A 239 -14.89 12.70 25.66
CA LYS A 239 -16.34 12.41 25.68
C LYS A 239 -17.22 13.66 25.83
N PHE A 240 -16.75 14.67 26.56
CA PHE A 240 -17.50 15.88 26.89
C PHE A 240 -16.63 17.13 26.79
N VAL A 241 -16.20 17.47 25.58
CA VAL A 241 -15.38 18.67 25.35
C VAL A 241 -16.26 19.92 25.35
N GLU A 242 -16.30 20.64 26.47
CA GLU A 242 -17.03 21.91 26.58
C GLU A 242 -16.27 23.07 25.92
N ASN A 243 -14.94 23.10 26.09
CA ASN A 243 -14.07 24.13 25.55
C ASN A 243 -12.88 23.51 24.80
N VAL A 244 -12.93 23.55 23.48
CA VAL A 244 -11.92 22.97 22.59
C VAL A 244 -10.56 23.66 22.75
N ILE A 245 -10.52 24.98 22.94
CA ILE A 245 -9.25 25.72 23.06
C ILE A 245 -8.56 25.36 24.38
N GLN A 246 -9.32 25.35 25.47
CA GLN A 246 -8.79 24.95 26.76
C GLN A 246 -8.25 23.52 26.73
N LEU A 247 -9.00 22.58 26.17
CA LEU A 247 -8.54 21.20 26.06
C LEU A 247 -7.27 21.08 25.19
N ARG A 248 -7.19 21.82 24.09
CA ARG A 248 -5.99 21.86 23.24
C ARG A 248 -4.77 22.35 24.01
N ASP A 249 -4.93 23.42 24.79
CA ASP A 249 -3.86 23.99 25.59
C ASP A 249 -3.45 23.04 26.74
N GLU A 250 -4.41 22.35 27.39
CA GLU A 250 -4.16 21.29 28.38
C GLU A 250 -3.40 20.10 27.77
N LEU A 251 -3.66 19.78 26.50
CA LEU A 251 -2.98 18.72 25.77
C LEU A 251 -1.60 19.15 25.24
N GLU A 252 -1.25 20.43 25.37
CA GLU A 252 -0.04 21.04 24.81
C GLU A 252 0.08 20.80 23.29
N SER A 253 -1.03 20.84 22.56
CA SER A 253 -1.07 20.57 21.11
C SER A 253 -1.00 21.87 20.29
N PRO A 254 -0.19 21.95 19.22
CA PRO A 254 0.59 20.87 18.58
C PRO A 254 2.03 20.69 19.08
N GLU A 255 2.48 21.43 20.09
CA GLU A 255 3.86 21.39 20.57
C GLU A 255 4.27 19.98 21.05
N LYS A 256 3.33 19.24 21.61
CA LYS A 256 3.43 17.82 21.94
C LYS A 256 2.47 16.99 21.10
N VAL A 257 2.90 15.76 20.84
CA VAL A 257 2.08 14.74 20.21
C VAL A 257 1.03 14.26 21.21
N VAL A 258 -0.24 14.35 20.86
CA VAL A 258 -1.30 13.80 21.70
C VAL A 258 -1.40 12.29 21.43
N TRP A 259 -0.92 11.48 22.37
CA TRP A 259 -0.92 10.02 22.23
C TRP A 259 -2.13 9.41 22.94
N ILE A 260 -3.06 8.85 22.17
CA ILE A 260 -4.35 8.36 22.64
C ILE A 260 -4.34 6.83 22.61
N PHE A 261 -4.34 6.23 23.79
CA PHE A 261 -4.58 4.79 23.93
C PHE A 261 -6.05 4.49 23.62
N SER A 262 -6.28 3.82 22.50
CA SER A 262 -7.58 3.75 21.83
C SER A 262 -8.31 2.42 22.06
N ASN A 263 -7.65 1.40 22.60
CA ASN A 263 -8.27 0.13 22.99
C ASN A 263 -7.61 -0.46 24.24
N GLY A 264 -7.67 0.28 25.34
CA GLY A 264 -7.12 -0.15 26.63
C GLY A 264 -5.68 0.32 26.86
N ARG A 265 -5.22 0.06 28.09
CA ARG A 265 -3.91 0.44 28.64
C ARG A 265 -3.64 -0.48 29.84
N LYS A 266 -2.90 -1.57 29.59
CA LYS A 266 -2.80 -2.74 30.48
C LYS A 266 -2.27 -2.40 31.87
N GLU A 267 -1.31 -1.52 31.97
CA GLU A 267 -0.71 -1.07 33.23
C GLU A 267 -1.68 -0.26 34.11
N LEU A 268 -2.75 0.28 33.53
CA LEU A 268 -3.85 0.92 34.25
C LEU A 268 -5.03 -0.03 34.51
N GLY A 269 -4.88 -1.32 34.19
CA GLY A 269 -5.94 -2.31 34.30
C GLY A 269 -7.05 -2.18 33.24
N LYS A 270 -6.88 -1.30 32.25
CA LYS A 270 -7.81 -1.19 31.11
C LYS A 270 -7.43 -2.24 30.07
N LEU A 271 -8.22 -3.30 29.96
CA LEU A 271 -7.94 -4.40 29.03
C LEU A 271 -8.31 -4.02 27.59
N HIS A 272 -7.60 -4.66 26.66
CA HIS A 272 -7.98 -4.72 25.25
C HIS A 272 -9.35 -5.39 25.09
N LYS A 273 -10.20 -4.81 24.26
CA LYS A 273 -11.58 -5.25 24.04
C LYS A 273 -11.82 -5.65 22.60
N GLY A 274 -12.67 -6.66 22.42
CA GLY A 274 -13.16 -7.02 21.10
C GLY A 274 -14.12 -5.96 20.56
N ARG A 275 -14.37 -5.99 19.24
CA ARG A 275 -15.14 -4.97 18.52
C ARG A 275 -16.47 -4.55 19.18
N LYS A 276 -17.25 -5.51 19.70
CA LYS A 276 -18.54 -5.23 20.36
C LYS A 276 -18.35 -4.44 21.66
N GLU A 277 -17.53 -4.94 22.56
CA GLU A 277 -17.25 -4.31 23.87
C GLU A 277 -16.54 -2.97 23.69
N TRP A 278 -15.65 -2.87 22.70
CA TRP A 278 -15.00 -1.63 22.31
C TRP A 278 -16.02 -0.55 21.91
N ASN A 279 -17.05 -0.94 21.15
CA ASN A 279 -18.10 -0.03 20.73
C ASN A 279 -18.88 0.53 21.92
N ASP A 280 -19.16 -0.29 22.94
CA ASP A 280 -19.89 0.14 24.12
C ASP A 280 -19.05 1.08 25.00
N ASP A 281 -17.77 0.79 25.19
CA ASP A 281 -16.95 1.45 26.22
C ASP A 281 -16.12 2.63 25.69
N TYR A 282 -15.55 2.50 24.50
CA TYR A 282 -14.52 3.40 23.98
C TYR A 282 -14.97 4.29 22.81
N SER A 283 -15.93 3.82 21.99
CA SER A 283 -16.28 4.49 20.72
C SER A 283 -16.70 5.96 20.87
N SER A 284 -17.47 6.30 21.91
CA SER A 284 -17.95 7.67 22.13
C SER A 284 -16.81 8.65 22.36
N GLY A 285 -15.79 8.24 23.14
CA GLY A 285 -14.60 9.05 23.38
C GLY A 285 -13.74 9.20 22.12
N LEU A 286 -13.55 8.11 21.37
CA LEU A 286 -12.78 8.14 20.12
C LEU A 286 -13.42 9.04 19.06
N LYS A 287 -14.75 9.00 18.93
CA LYS A 287 -15.48 9.92 18.05
C LYS A 287 -15.29 11.37 18.48
N GLY A 288 -15.38 11.64 19.78
CA GLY A 288 -15.06 12.96 20.35
C GLY A 288 -13.63 13.41 20.04
N ALA A 289 -12.66 12.50 20.08
CA ALA A 289 -11.26 12.79 19.76
C ALA A 289 -11.08 13.15 18.27
N VAL A 290 -11.67 12.36 17.36
CA VAL A 290 -11.64 12.66 15.92
C VAL A 290 -12.30 14.02 15.63
N GLN A 291 -13.46 14.28 16.23
CA GLN A 291 -14.16 15.56 16.09
C GLN A 291 -13.34 16.73 16.65
N PHE A 292 -12.64 16.53 17.77
CA PHE A 292 -11.75 17.53 18.38
C PHE A 292 -10.61 17.91 17.41
N PHE A 293 -9.89 16.93 16.85
CA PHE A 293 -8.81 17.20 15.90
C PHE A 293 -9.31 17.77 14.57
N HIS A 294 -10.57 17.52 14.20
CA HIS A 294 -11.16 18.13 13.01
C HIS A 294 -11.49 19.63 13.19
N GLN A 295 -11.56 20.13 14.44
CA GLN A 295 -11.85 21.54 14.68
C GLN A 295 -10.76 22.45 14.09
N ARG A 296 -11.18 23.52 13.41
CA ARG A 296 -10.26 24.48 12.76
C ARG A 296 -9.24 25.12 13.70
N CYS A 297 -9.59 25.26 14.98
CA CYS A 297 -8.70 25.80 16.02
C CYS A 297 -7.66 24.79 16.55
N VAL A 298 -7.79 23.53 16.17
CA VAL A 298 -6.83 22.45 16.48
C VAL A 298 -6.02 22.12 15.23
N ILE A 299 -6.67 21.73 14.14
CA ILE A 299 -6.03 21.48 12.83
C ILE A 299 -6.66 22.38 11.78
N PRO A 300 -5.87 23.16 11.01
CA PRO A 300 -6.39 23.95 9.90
C PRO A 300 -7.08 23.08 8.84
N GLU A 301 -8.16 23.59 8.25
CA GLU A 301 -8.96 22.81 7.27
C GLU A 301 -8.13 22.27 6.12
N LYS A 302 -8.39 21.01 5.74
CA LYS A 302 -7.74 20.31 4.61
C LYS A 302 -6.22 20.15 4.75
N ARG A 303 -5.66 20.42 5.94
CA ARG A 303 -4.22 20.25 6.23
C ARG A 303 -3.90 18.98 6.99
N ALA A 304 -4.91 18.25 7.46
CA ALA A 304 -4.69 16.95 8.07
C ALA A 304 -4.25 15.92 7.03
N ILE A 305 -3.36 15.01 7.42
CA ILE A 305 -3.10 13.77 6.69
C ILE A 305 -3.15 12.62 7.69
N VAL A 306 -4.02 11.65 7.46
CA VAL A 306 -4.22 10.49 8.32
C VAL A 306 -3.47 9.30 7.73
N ILE A 307 -2.57 8.73 8.52
CA ILE A 307 -1.77 7.57 8.13
C ILE A 307 -2.17 6.41 9.04
N LEU A 308 -2.77 5.36 8.47
CA LEU A 308 -3.16 4.14 9.15
C LEU A 308 -2.17 3.03 8.83
N LEU A 309 -1.51 2.50 9.86
CA LEU A 309 -0.62 1.34 9.73
C LEU A 309 -1.34 0.08 10.23
N LEU A 310 -1.55 -0.87 9.32
CA LEU A 310 -2.12 -2.18 9.64
C LEU A 310 -0.97 -3.13 10.02
N LEU A 311 -0.75 -3.32 11.32
CA LEU A 311 0.35 -4.10 11.90
C LEU A 311 -0.02 -5.56 12.22
N SER A 312 -1.31 -5.89 12.25
CA SER A 312 -1.86 -7.25 12.44
C SER A 312 -3.31 -7.32 11.94
N ASN A 313 -3.94 -8.49 12.12
CA ASN A 313 -5.36 -8.71 11.82
C ASN A 313 -6.32 -8.31 12.97
N ASP A 314 -5.80 -7.65 14.01
CA ASP A 314 -6.62 -7.08 15.06
C ASP A 314 -7.12 -5.69 14.68
N PHE A 315 -8.39 -5.64 14.26
CA PHE A 315 -9.06 -4.43 13.82
C PHE A 315 -10.11 -3.92 14.82
N ALA A 316 -10.07 -4.39 16.07
CA ALA A 316 -11.04 -4.00 17.08
C ALA A 316 -11.05 -2.48 17.30
N GLY A 317 -12.15 -1.83 16.90
CA GLY A 317 -12.33 -0.37 16.99
C GLY A 317 -11.65 0.44 15.90
N VAL A 318 -10.72 -0.16 15.15
CA VAL A 318 -9.99 0.49 14.05
C VAL A 318 -10.93 0.82 12.90
N VAL A 319 -11.81 -0.11 12.54
CA VAL A 319 -12.77 0.08 11.43
C VAL A 319 -13.75 1.21 11.74
N GLU A 320 -14.32 1.24 12.95
CA GLU A 320 -15.20 2.32 13.40
C GLU A 320 -14.50 3.66 13.45
N THR A 321 -13.25 3.68 13.91
CA THR A 321 -12.42 4.90 13.94
C THR A 321 -12.09 5.36 12.52
N LEU A 322 -11.82 4.46 11.57
CA LEU A 322 -11.64 4.80 10.17
C LEU A 322 -12.90 5.45 9.60
N TYR A 323 -14.09 4.92 9.88
CA TYR A 323 -15.34 5.53 9.41
C TYR A 323 -15.53 6.95 9.94
N GLU A 324 -15.15 7.20 11.19
CA GLU A 324 -15.19 8.53 11.78
C GLU A 324 -14.14 9.48 11.18
N LEU A 325 -12.93 8.96 10.90
CA LEU A 325 -11.88 9.72 10.23
C LEU A 325 -12.28 10.09 8.79
N VAL A 326 -12.89 9.16 8.06
CA VAL A 326 -13.38 9.39 6.69
C VAL A 326 -14.48 10.45 6.68
N SER A 327 -15.39 10.45 7.66
CA SER A 327 -16.48 11.43 7.72
C SER A 327 -16.00 12.86 7.97
N HIS A 328 -14.83 13.02 8.61
CA HIS A 328 -14.25 14.33 8.93
C HIS A 328 -13.12 14.77 7.99
N PHE A 329 -12.24 13.87 7.55
CA PHE A 329 -11.02 14.21 6.81
C PHE A 329 -11.02 13.79 5.34
N SER A 330 -12.05 13.15 4.81
CA SER A 330 -12.11 12.65 3.42
C SER A 330 -11.06 11.57 3.08
N TRP A 331 -11.42 10.65 2.18
CA TRP A 331 -10.53 9.62 1.64
C TRP A 331 -9.26 10.17 0.97
N LYS A 332 -9.26 11.43 0.51
CA LYS A 332 -8.08 12.04 -0.11
C LYS A 332 -6.97 12.36 0.89
N GLN A 333 -7.31 12.50 2.18
CA GLN A 333 -6.36 12.80 3.25
C GLN A 333 -5.96 11.53 4.02
N ILE A 334 -6.47 10.36 3.64
CA ILE A 334 -6.19 9.08 4.30
C ILE A 334 -5.18 8.29 3.47
N VAL A 335 -4.23 7.66 4.14
CA VAL A 335 -3.26 6.72 3.59
C VAL A 335 -3.26 5.48 4.46
N ILE A 336 -3.55 4.32 3.87
CA ILE A 336 -3.58 3.03 4.57
C ILE A 336 -2.37 2.23 4.12
N ILE A 337 -1.61 1.67 5.06
CA ILE A 337 -0.36 0.97 4.77
C ILE A 337 -0.40 -0.42 5.42
N ALA A 338 -0.10 -1.44 4.62
CA ALA A 338 0.07 -2.82 5.07
C ALA A 338 1.25 -3.47 4.34
N ASP A 339 2.14 -4.13 5.08
CA ASP A 339 3.21 -4.92 4.48
C ASP A 339 2.68 -6.26 3.94
N GLU A 340 1.79 -6.91 4.68
CA GLU A 340 1.19 -8.19 4.31
C GLU A 340 -0.11 -7.98 3.52
N ARG A 341 -0.20 -8.65 2.36
CA ARG A 341 -1.41 -8.61 1.52
C ARG A 341 -2.62 -9.21 2.23
N ASP A 342 -2.40 -10.24 3.05
CA ASP A 342 -3.50 -10.94 3.71
C ASP A 342 -4.11 -10.10 4.83
N THR A 343 -3.29 -9.33 5.56
CA THR A 343 -3.79 -8.32 6.51
C THR A 343 -4.64 -7.27 5.82
N PHE A 344 -4.18 -6.73 4.69
CA PHE A 344 -4.98 -5.77 3.94
C PHE A 344 -6.29 -6.39 3.43
N LYS A 345 -6.26 -7.61 2.89
CA LYS A 345 -7.47 -8.30 2.41
C LYS A 345 -8.49 -8.53 3.52
N ALA A 346 -8.04 -8.95 4.70
CA ALA A 346 -8.92 -9.14 5.85
C ALA A 346 -9.58 -7.81 6.26
N PHE A 347 -8.79 -6.74 6.30
CA PHE A 347 -9.28 -5.40 6.60
C PHE A 347 -10.27 -4.87 5.55
N SER A 348 -9.92 -4.98 4.27
CA SER A 348 -10.75 -4.50 3.15
C SER A 348 -12.05 -5.28 3.08
N HIS A 349 -12.02 -6.60 3.32
CA HIS A 349 -13.21 -7.44 3.32
C HIS A 349 -14.23 -6.98 4.35
N ILE A 350 -13.81 -6.61 5.57
CA ILE A 350 -14.72 -6.09 6.60
C ILE A 350 -15.40 -4.82 6.09
N ILE A 351 -14.63 -3.86 5.57
CA ILE A 351 -15.16 -2.57 5.11
C ILE A 351 -16.08 -2.75 3.90
N GLU A 352 -15.67 -3.53 2.91
CA GLU A 352 -16.44 -3.78 1.68
C GLU A 352 -17.72 -4.58 1.96
N SER A 353 -17.71 -5.46 2.97
CA SER A 353 -18.92 -6.18 3.39
C SER A 353 -19.96 -5.26 4.03
N GLU A 354 -19.52 -4.21 4.73
CA GLU A 354 -20.39 -3.24 5.41
C GLU A 354 -20.77 -2.05 4.50
N ARG A 355 -19.85 -1.65 3.61
CA ARG A 355 -19.92 -0.45 2.76
C ARG A 355 -19.22 -0.71 1.43
N SER A 356 -19.83 -1.54 0.59
CA SER A 356 -19.27 -1.97 -0.72
C SER A 356 -18.87 -0.82 -1.63
N TYR A 357 -19.53 0.34 -1.52
CA TYR A 357 -19.20 1.54 -2.29
C TYR A 357 -17.86 2.19 -1.95
N TYR A 358 -17.14 1.75 -0.90
CA TYR A 358 -15.79 2.23 -0.56
C TYR A 358 -14.64 1.48 -1.25
N GLN A 359 -14.94 0.46 -2.07
CA GLN A 359 -13.92 -0.35 -2.73
C GLN A 359 -12.92 0.51 -3.53
N LYS A 360 -13.42 1.50 -4.27
CA LYS A 360 -12.57 2.40 -5.09
C LYS A 360 -11.68 3.29 -4.23
N GLU A 361 -12.24 3.86 -3.18
CA GLU A 361 -11.53 4.73 -2.25
C GLU A 361 -10.45 3.97 -1.49
N LEU A 362 -10.76 2.75 -1.02
CA LEU A 362 -9.80 1.86 -0.38
C LEU A 362 -8.63 1.54 -1.30
N ALA A 363 -8.87 1.12 -2.54
CA ALA A 363 -7.81 0.86 -3.51
C ALA A 363 -6.93 2.10 -3.77
N ASN A 364 -7.55 3.27 -3.81
CA ASN A 364 -6.87 4.53 -4.07
C ASN A 364 -6.01 5.03 -2.90
N CYS A 365 -6.46 4.85 -1.66
CA CYS A 365 -5.74 5.32 -0.46
C CYS A 365 -4.75 4.30 0.12
N SER A 366 -4.79 3.04 -0.35
CA SER A 366 -3.98 1.97 0.23
C SER A 366 -2.65 1.73 -0.49
N ILE A 367 -1.62 1.40 0.30
CA ILE A 367 -0.28 0.98 -0.09
C ILE A 367 -0.05 -0.40 0.52
N VAL A 368 0.02 -1.43 -0.32
CA VAL A 368 0.08 -2.83 0.13
C VAL A 368 1.32 -3.52 -0.41
N GLY A 369 2.07 -4.21 0.45
CA GLY A 369 3.24 -4.99 0.05
C GLY A 369 4.51 -4.16 -0.15
N LEU A 370 4.68 -3.09 0.64
CA LEU A 370 5.99 -2.53 0.96
C LEU A 370 6.40 -3.08 2.32
N SER A 371 7.64 -3.54 2.47
CA SER A 371 8.17 -3.88 3.79
C SER A 371 8.20 -2.64 4.70
N TRP A 372 8.15 -2.83 6.02
CA TRP A 372 8.26 -1.71 6.94
C TRP A 372 9.58 -0.94 6.81
N GLU A 373 10.66 -1.59 6.38
CA GLU A 373 11.94 -0.96 6.06
C GLU A 373 11.81 0.01 4.87
N GLU A 374 11.16 -0.41 3.79
CA GLU A 374 10.88 0.44 2.62
C GLU A 374 9.94 1.59 3.00
N VAL A 375 8.89 1.33 3.78
CA VAL A 375 7.97 2.37 4.31
C VAL A 375 8.76 3.40 5.11
N CYS A 376 9.62 2.94 6.02
CA CYS A 376 10.48 3.80 6.82
C CYS A 376 11.39 4.66 5.96
N SER A 377 12.00 4.08 4.92
CA SER A 377 12.86 4.77 3.97
C SER A 377 12.11 5.87 3.21
N VAL A 378 10.89 5.59 2.75
CA VAL A 378 10.05 6.59 2.07
C VAL A 378 9.65 7.73 3.00
N PHE A 379 9.30 7.41 4.25
CA PHE A 379 9.02 8.45 5.25
C PHE A 379 10.27 9.27 5.57
N ALA A 380 11.43 8.63 5.68
CA ALA A 380 12.68 9.31 5.94
C ALA A 380 13.01 10.30 4.81
N GLU A 381 12.88 9.86 3.56
CA GLU A 381 13.02 10.71 2.38
C GLU A 381 12.02 11.88 2.38
N ALA A 382 10.73 11.60 2.60
CA ALA A 382 9.68 12.62 2.58
C ALA A 382 9.86 13.67 3.69
N MET A 383 10.28 13.24 4.88
CA MET A 383 10.51 14.12 6.02
C MET A 383 11.88 14.81 5.99
N GLY A 384 12.76 14.45 5.06
CA GLY A 384 14.16 14.88 5.06
C GLY A 384 14.91 14.42 6.31
N ILE A 385 14.52 13.28 6.86
CA ILE A 385 15.23 12.58 7.92
C ILE A 385 16.43 11.91 7.25
N GLU A 386 17.62 12.45 7.46
CA GLU A 386 18.83 11.70 7.16
C GLU A 386 18.88 10.50 8.10
N ASP A 387 19.19 9.34 7.52
CA ASP A 387 19.27 8.07 8.22
C ASP A 387 20.12 8.26 9.49
N ASP A 388 19.57 7.84 10.63
CA ASP A 388 20.11 8.04 11.98
C ASP A 388 21.44 7.29 12.13
N CYS A 389 22.46 7.77 11.44
CA CYS A 389 23.83 7.40 11.68
C CYS A 389 24.21 8.22 12.91
N ASP A 390 24.06 7.63 14.10
CA ASP A 390 24.76 8.00 15.33
C ASP A 390 25.23 9.46 15.32
N CYS A 391 24.43 10.41 15.82
CA CYS A 391 24.81 11.83 15.81
C CYS A 391 26.26 11.97 16.31
N LYS A 392 27.19 12.25 15.41
CA LYS A 392 28.63 12.19 15.67
C LYS A 392 29.16 13.61 15.72
N ILE A 393 29.66 14.01 16.88
CA ILE A 393 30.26 15.33 17.07
C ILE A 393 31.77 15.21 17.23
N PRO A 394 32.55 16.14 16.65
CA PRO A 394 33.97 16.21 16.90
C PRO A 394 34.22 16.69 18.34
N SER A 395 35.11 15.99 19.05
CA SER A 395 35.62 16.43 20.34
C SER A 395 36.75 17.44 20.17
N THR A 396 37.15 18.09 21.26
CA THR A 396 38.32 18.99 21.31
C THR A 396 39.63 18.27 21.00
N SER A 397 39.69 16.94 21.08
CA SER A 397 40.85 16.13 20.67
C SER A 397 40.83 15.74 19.20
N GLY A 398 39.80 16.15 18.44
CA GLY A 398 39.58 15.73 17.04
C GLY A 398 39.00 14.33 16.90
N ALA A 399 38.74 13.63 18.00
CA ALA A 399 38.05 12.34 17.98
C ALA A 399 36.56 12.54 17.70
N VAL A 400 35.98 11.66 16.89
CA VAL A 400 34.54 11.69 16.61
C VAL A 400 33.83 10.88 17.68
N MET A 401 32.92 11.53 18.43
CA MET A 401 32.13 10.87 19.47
C MET A 401 30.67 10.75 19.04
N THR A 402 30.10 9.56 19.20
CA THR A 402 28.66 9.35 19.09
C THR A 402 27.97 9.99 20.29
N VAL A 403 27.04 10.89 20.04
CA VAL A 403 26.24 11.57 21.04
C VAL A 403 25.14 10.64 21.53
N ASN A 404 25.03 10.52 22.85
CA ASN A 404 23.98 9.73 23.47
C ASN A 404 22.59 10.30 23.12
N PRO A 405 21.64 9.48 22.63
CA PRO A 405 20.28 9.93 22.33
C PRO A 405 19.59 10.64 23.52
N ARG A 406 19.82 10.20 24.76
CA ARG A 406 19.26 10.84 25.97
C ARG A 406 19.80 12.26 26.18
N PHE A 407 21.02 12.54 25.74
CA PHE A 407 21.59 13.89 25.81
C PHE A 407 20.96 14.78 24.73
N LEU A 408 20.76 14.26 23.51
CA LEU A 408 20.06 15.01 22.46
C LEU A 408 18.64 15.40 22.88
N GLU A 409 17.94 14.53 23.61
CA GLU A 409 16.61 14.81 24.17
C GLU A 409 16.59 15.92 25.23
N GLN A 410 17.74 16.22 25.85
CA GLN A 410 17.87 17.33 26.82
C GLN A 410 18.12 18.68 26.14
N LEU A 411 18.52 18.69 24.86
CA LEU A 411 18.76 19.91 24.10
C LEU A 411 17.42 20.49 23.62
N LYS A 412 16.79 21.30 24.47
CA LYS A 412 15.49 21.95 24.16
C LYS A 412 15.62 23.13 23.21
N ASP A 413 16.73 23.88 23.30
CA ASP A 413 16.94 25.14 22.58
C ASP A 413 17.94 25.03 21.42
N ILE A 414 18.60 23.89 21.28
CA ILE A 414 19.70 23.69 20.34
C ILE A 414 19.39 22.48 19.47
N LYS A 415 19.48 22.65 18.14
CA LYS A 415 19.35 21.57 17.17
C LYS A 415 20.69 21.33 16.48
N ILE A 416 21.20 20.10 16.61
CA ILE A 416 22.40 19.67 15.86
C ILE A 416 21.95 19.26 14.46
N LEU A 417 22.62 19.79 13.43
CA LEU A 417 22.33 19.51 12.02
C LEU A 417 23.57 18.87 11.39
N SER A 418 23.35 17.93 10.47
CA SER A 418 24.44 17.37 9.65
C SER A 418 24.95 18.41 8.65
N ALA A 419 26.22 18.29 8.26
CA ALA A 419 26.81 19.11 7.20
C ALA A 419 26.04 18.97 5.88
N THR A 420 25.57 17.76 5.55
CA THR A 420 24.81 17.45 4.33
C THR A 420 23.41 18.07 4.32
N THR A 421 22.81 18.32 5.49
CA THR A 421 21.52 19.00 5.62
C THR A 421 21.56 20.43 5.03
N CYS A 422 22.75 21.03 4.94
CA CYS A 422 22.96 22.35 4.36
C CYS A 422 23.39 22.33 2.88
N GLU A 423 23.81 21.19 2.34
CA GLU A 423 24.39 21.09 0.99
C GLU A 423 23.32 21.15 -0.13
N ASN A 424 22.11 20.65 0.14
CA ASN A 424 21.00 20.65 -0.84
C ASN A 424 20.17 21.94 -0.83
N ARG A 425 20.49 22.91 0.03
CA ARG A 425 19.86 24.24 -0.02
C ARG A 425 20.67 25.15 -0.94
N LYS A 426 20.19 25.32 -2.18
CA LYS A 426 20.59 26.48 -3.01
C LYS A 426 20.10 27.75 -2.32
N PHE A 427 20.89 28.28 -1.38
CA PHE A 427 20.65 29.61 -0.86
C PHE A 427 20.76 30.59 -2.03
N LYS A 428 19.64 31.21 -2.40
CA LYS A 428 19.70 32.33 -3.34
C LYS A 428 20.61 33.37 -2.70
N LYS A 429 21.64 33.79 -3.44
CA LYS A 429 22.73 34.66 -2.95
C LYS A 429 22.21 35.95 -2.29
N ASP A 430 21.01 36.37 -2.66
CA ASP A 430 20.39 37.61 -2.20
C ASP A 430 19.73 37.51 -0.81
N GLU A 431 19.46 36.31 -0.29
CA GLU A 431 18.85 36.13 1.05
C GLU A 431 19.90 36.01 2.18
N LYS A 432 21.17 35.74 1.86
CA LYS A 432 22.24 35.65 2.87
C LYS A 432 22.59 37.02 3.48
N MET A 433 22.52 38.09 2.70
CA MET A 433 22.82 39.44 3.20
C MET A 433 21.67 40.03 4.01
N SER A 434 20.41 39.78 3.64
CA SER A 434 19.26 40.31 4.39
C SER A 434 19.13 39.64 5.76
N PHE A 435 19.32 38.32 5.85
CA PHE A 435 19.19 37.59 7.12
C PHE A 435 20.33 37.89 8.10
N SER A 436 21.57 38.05 7.62
CA SER A 436 22.71 38.45 8.46
C SER A 436 22.52 39.86 9.01
N TYR A 437 22.02 40.79 8.20
CA TYR A 437 21.84 42.19 8.57
C TYR A 437 20.66 42.42 9.53
N GLU A 438 19.62 41.59 9.48
CA GLU A 438 18.50 41.65 10.43
C GLU A 438 18.83 41.07 11.80
N ILE A 439 19.71 40.06 11.87
CA ILE A 439 20.15 39.48 13.15
C ILE A 439 21.16 40.40 13.86
N GLU A 440 22.08 41.05 13.12
CA GLU A 440 23.01 42.03 13.70
C GLU A 440 22.33 43.30 14.23
N LYS A 441 21.07 43.58 13.84
CA LYS A 441 20.28 44.67 14.42
C LYS A 441 19.45 44.28 15.65
N LYS A 442 19.39 42.98 15.98
CA LYS A 442 18.62 42.44 17.11
C LYS A 442 19.51 41.98 18.28
N PHE A 443 20.82 42.10 18.13
CA PHE A 443 21.80 42.13 19.22
C PHE A 443 22.43 43.52 19.26
#